data_AF-A0A7S0P2W3-F1
#
_entry.id   AF-A0A7S0P2W3-F1
#
_cell.length_a   1.000
_cell.length_b   1.000
_cell.length_c   1.000
_cell.angle_alpha   90.00
_cell.angle_beta   90.00
_cell.angle_gamma   90.00
#
_symmetry.space_group_name_H-M   'P 1'
#
loop_
_entity.id
_entity.type
_entity.pdbx_description
1 polymer ?
#
loop_
_entity_poly.entity_id
_entity_poly.type
_entity_poly.pdbx_seq_one_letter_code
_entity_poly.pdbx_strand_id
1 'polypeptide(L)'
;PGSLVDSLFLIASPPSMLMRFIPRLLGINLQSPCAAGRYFSSTASLDLTQYDAAQLAMMEEKCILVDFDDAVVGEGTKKEVHLIDGVCMLPAGPPHRAFSVFLFDEQWRLLVQKRAPNKILFPEHWANTCCSHPLADGATFLGAPICGEADGHHGVIRAARRKLRQELGIATEAVPEESF
;
A
#
# COMPACT_ATOMS: atom_id res chain seq x y z
N PRO A 1 6.68 -23.57 -6.89
CA PRO A 1 7.63 -22.77 -6.09
C PRO A 1 7.40 -21.28 -6.37
N GLY A 2 6.32 -20.74 -5.79
CA GLY A 2 5.91 -19.34 -6.00
C GLY A 2 6.48 -18.48 -4.89
N SER A 3 7.36 -17.55 -5.24
CA SER A 3 7.75 -16.45 -4.35
C SER A 3 6.57 -15.49 -4.30
N LEU A 4 5.89 -15.48 -3.15
CA LEU A 4 5.01 -14.39 -2.76
C LEU A 4 5.89 -13.15 -2.67
N VAL A 5 5.54 -12.09 -3.39
CA VAL A 5 6.12 -10.77 -3.19
C VAL A 5 6.12 -10.46 -1.69
N ASP A 6 7.30 -10.25 -1.11
CA ASP A 6 7.43 -9.92 0.31
C ASP A 6 6.80 -8.55 0.56
N SER A 7 5.51 -8.57 0.89
CA SER A 7 4.81 -7.41 1.40
C SER A 7 5.34 -7.16 2.80
N LEU A 8 5.97 -6.02 3.06
CA LEU A 8 6.38 -5.70 4.42
C LEU A 8 5.12 -5.48 5.27
N PHE A 9 4.90 -6.39 6.22
CA PHE A 9 3.80 -6.30 7.18
C PHE A 9 4.25 -5.46 8.37
N LEU A 10 3.62 -4.30 8.53
CA LEU A 10 3.89 -3.36 9.60
C LEU A 10 2.79 -3.50 10.67
N ILE A 11 3.17 -3.89 11.88
CA ILE A 11 2.22 -4.05 13.00
C ILE A 11 2.48 -2.95 14.01
N ALA A 12 1.61 -1.94 14.04
CA ALA A 12 1.68 -0.88 15.04
C ALA A 12 0.84 -1.25 16.26
N SER A 13 1.47 -1.30 17.45
CA SER A 13 0.81 -1.51 18.74
C SER A 13 1.01 -0.31 19.67
N PRO A 14 0.07 -0.03 20.60
CA PRO A 14 0.25 1.03 21.59
C PRO A 14 1.50 0.79 22.46
N PRO A 15 2.15 1.85 22.97
CA PRO A 15 3.49 1.82 23.57
C PRO A 15 3.63 0.97 24.86
N SER A 16 2.54 0.40 25.39
CA SER A 16 2.55 -0.47 26.58
C SER A 16 2.75 -1.96 26.27
N MET A 17 2.90 -2.35 25.00
CA MET A 17 2.88 -3.76 24.60
C MET A 17 4.20 -4.19 23.95
N LEU A 18 4.85 -5.20 24.55
CA LEU A 18 6.10 -5.78 24.06
C LEU A 18 5.93 -6.28 22.61
N MET A 19 6.74 -5.69 21.73
CA MET A 19 6.95 -6.03 20.32
C MET A 19 7.14 -7.55 20.15
N ARG A 20 6.22 -8.21 19.46
CA ARG A 20 6.41 -9.59 19.00
C ARG A 20 6.38 -9.60 17.48
N PHE A 21 7.56 -9.67 16.87
CA PHE A 21 7.71 -10.07 15.47
C PHE A 21 7.00 -11.41 15.28
N ILE A 22 5.97 -11.48 14.43
CA ILE A 22 5.36 -12.74 14.00
C ILE A 22 5.92 -13.06 12.61
N PRO A 23 7.02 -13.83 12.51
CA PRO A 23 7.49 -14.32 11.22
C PRO A 23 6.52 -15.43 10.78
N ARG A 24 5.76 -15.17 9.71
CA ARG A 24 4.72 -16.03 9.08
C ARG A 24 3.34 -15.98 9.74
N LEU A 25 2.43 -15.23 9.12
CA LEU A 25 1.02 -15.66 9.05
C LEU A 25 0.90 -16.77 8.00
N LEU A 26 0.93 -18.01 8.45
CA LEU A 26 0.47 -19.15 7.66
C LEU A 26 -1.05 -19.04 7.47
N GLY A 27 -1.49 -18.92 6.21
CA GLY A 27 -2.84 -19.30 5.79
C GLY A 27 -3.94 -18.28 6.04
N ILE A 28 -3.96 -17.18 5.27
CA ILE A 28 -5.23 -16.50 4.97
C ILE A 28 -5.74 -17.10 3.66
N ASN A 29 -6.60 -18.11 3.75
CA ASN A 29 -7.35 -18.59 2.60
C ASN A 29 -8.40 -17.51 2.25
N LEU A 30 -8.08 -16.66 1.28
CA LEU A 30 -9.00 -15.69 0.67
C LEU A 30 -10.05 -16.41 -0.21
N GLN A 31 -10.87 -17.25 0.41
CA GLN A 31 -12.12 -17.70 -0.18
C GLN A 31 -13.26 -16.95 0.50
N SER A 32 -13.37 -15.66 0.21
CA SER A 32 -14.63 -14.94 0.42
C SER A 32 -15.52 -15.16 -0.81
N PRO A 33 -16.79 -15.56 -0.65
CA PRO A 33 -17.71 -15.66 -1.76
C PRO A 33 -18.12 -14.23 -2.16
N CYS A 34 -17.37 -13.62 -3.08
CA CYS A 34 -17.75 -12.34 -3.65
C CYS A 34 -19.00 -12.53 -4.50
N ALA A 35 -20.10 -11.94 -4.04
CA ALA A 35 -21.30 -11.72 -4.81
C ALA A 35 -20.94 -11.14 -6.19
N ALA A 36 -21.54 -11.73 -7.23
CA ALA A 36 -21.37 -11.33 -8.61
C ALA A 36 -21.70 -9.85 -8.81
N GLY A 37 -20.73 -9.06 -9.28
CA GLY A 37 -20.99 -7.71 -9.79
C GLY A 37 -19.80 -6.77 -9.65
N ARG A 38 -19.16 -6.48 -10.79
CA ARG A 38 -17.99 -5.59 -11.02
C ARG A 38 -16.64 -6.29 -10.90
N TYR A 39 -16.37 -7.12 -11.90
CA TYR A 39 -15.06 -7.66 -12.21
C TYR A 39 -14.05 -6.52 -12.46
N PHE A 40 -12.82 -6.73 -11.98
CA PHE A 40 -11.60 -5.97 -12.24
C PHE A 40 -11.65 -5.12 -13.52
N SER A 41 -11.54 -3.79 -13.40
CA SER A 41 -11.32 -2.92 -14.56
C SER A 41 -9.82 -2.92 -14.86
N SER A 42 -9.45 -3.27 -16.09
CA SER A 42 -8.08 -3.07 -16.57
C SER A 42 -7.72 -1.60 -16.43
N THR A 43 -6.57 -1.31 -15.84
CA THR A 43 -6.02 0.05 -15.81
C THR A 43 -5.70 0.59 -17.20
N ALA A 44 -5.58 -0.28 -18.22
CA ALA A 44 -5.42 0.11 -19.61
C ALA A 44 -6.71 0.71 -20.23
N SER A 45 -7.88 0.39 -19.66
CA SER A 45 -9.19 0.90 -20.11
C SER A 45 -9.83 1.88 -19.12
N LEU A 46 -9.11 2.32 -18.08
CA LEU A 46 -9.62 3.30 -17.14
C LEU A 46 -9.70 4.67 -17.80
N ASP A 47 -10.92 5.17 -17.95
CA ASP A 47 -11.15 6.57 -18.27
C ASP A 47 -10.83 7.41 -17.01
N LEU A 48 -9.64 7.99 -17.04
CA LEU A 48 -9.07 8.80 -15.97
C LEU A 48 -9.80 10.14 -15.78
N THR A 49 -10.64 10.57 -16.74
CA THR A 49 -11.36 11.85 -16.66
C THR A 49 -12.45 11.88 -15.58
N GLN A 50 -12.80 10.71 -15.04
CA GLN A 50 -13.84 10.53 -14.02
C GLN A 50 -13.32 10.75 -12.59
N TYR A 51 -12.00 10.82 -12.42
CA TYR A 51 -11.36 10.88 -11.10
C TYR A 51 -10.92 12.30 -10.75
N ASP A 52 -10.94 12.62 -9.46
CA ASP A 52 -10.52 13.94 -8.98
C ASP A 52 -9.02 14.21 -9.26
N ALA A 53 -8.67 15.48 -9.37
CA ALA A 53 -7.31 15.91 -9.69
C ALA A 53 -6.27 15.41 -8.68
N ALA A 54 -6.66 15.17 -7.42
CA ALA A 54 -5.78 14.62 -6.40
C ALA A 54 -5.47 13.15 -6.68
N GLN A 55 -6.46 12.31 -7.00
CA GLN A 55 -6.25 10.92 -7.39
C GLN A 55 -5.40 10.79 -8.66
N LEU A 56 -5.56 11.70 -9.61
CA LEU A 56 -4.75 11.74 -10.82
C LEU A 56 -3.29 12.09 -10.53
N ALA A 57 -3.05 13.14 -9.74
CA ALA A 57 -1.69 13.49 -9.30
C ALA A 57 -1.03 12.34 -8.54
N MET A 58 -1.80 11.59 -7.75
CA MET A 58 -1.30 10.40 -7.05
C MET A 58 -0.90 9.26 -7.99
N MET A 59 -1.42 9.18 -9.22
CA MET A 59 -1.02 8.16 -10.18
C MET A 59 0.38 8.40 -10.77
N GLU A 60 0.89 9.62 -10.67
CA GLU A 60 2.25 10.00 -11.11
C GLU A 60 3.30 9.78 -10.01
N GLU A 61 2.89 9.45 -8.78
CA GLU A 61 3.79 9.10 -7.67
C GLU A 61 4.77 8.01 -8.10
N LYS A 62 6.07 8.25 -7.86
CA LYS A 62 7.14 7.31 -8.21
C LYS A 62 7.29 6.24 -7.13
N CYS A 63 6.92 5.02 -7.48
CA CYS A 63 7.13 3.82 -6.67
C CYS A 63 8.53 3.23 -6.91
N ILE A 64 9.05 2.55 -5.89
CA ILE A 64 10.32 1.83 -5.96
C ILE A 64 10.10 0.49 -6.67
N LEU A 65 10.76 0.27 -7.81
CA LEU A 65 10.74 -1.02 -8.51
C LEU A 65 11.75 -1.96 -7.88
N VAL A 66 11.36 -3.21 -7.73
CA VAL A 66 12.18 -4.25 -7.11
C VAL A 66 12.18 -5.52 -7.94
N ASP A 67 13.19 -6.36 -7.80
CA ASP A 67 13.16 -7.72 -8.32
C ASP A 67 12.46 -8.68 -7.35
N PHE A 68 12.54 -9.99 -7.63
CA PHE A 68 11.91 -11.02 -6.78
C PHE A 68 12.60 -11.25 -5.45
N ASP A 69 13.80 -10.69 -5.25
CA ASP A 69 14.58 -10.74 -4.01
C ASP A 69 14.48 -9.41 -3.23
N ASP A 70 13.50 -8.56 -3.57
CA ASP A 70 13.28 -7.20 -3.03
C ASP A 70 14.50 -6.26 -3.23
N ALA A 71 15.39 -6.56 -4.19
CA ALA A 71 16.48 -5.67 -4.54
C ALA A 71 15.96 -4.54 -5.45
N VAL A 72 16.38 -3.30 -5.17
CA VAL A 72 15.93 -2.12 -5.92
C VAL A 72 16.50 -2.15 -7.35
N VAL A 73 15.63 -2.11 -8.36
CA VAL A 73 15.99 -2.14 -9.78
C VAL A 73 15.67 -0.85 -10.53
N GLY A 74 14.91 0.06 -9.92
CA GLY A 74 14.58 1.36 -10.51
C GLY A 74 13.36 2.03 -9.88
N GLU A 75 12.72 2.89 -10.67
CA GLU A 75 11.49 3.60 -10.29
C GLU A 75 10.44 3.53 -11.41
N GLY A 76 9.18 3.53 -11.02
CA GLY A 76 8.04 3.51 -11.94
C GLY A 76 6.87 4.30 -11.38
N THR A 77 6.06 4.90 -12.24
CA THR A 77 4.86 5.60 -11.77
C THR A 77 3.85 4.62 -11.22
N LYS A 78 3.06 5.05 -10.25
CA LYS A 78 1.98 4.23 -9.67
C LYS A 78 1.01 3.72 -10.72
N LYS A 79 0.77 4.49 -11.78
CA LYS A 79 -0.01 4.06 -12.95
C LYS A 79 0.63 2.84 -13.63
N GLU A 80 1.92 2.90 -13.93
CA GLU A 80 2.66 1.84 -14.64
C GLU A 80 2.72 0.54 -13.83
N VAL A 81 3.03 0.64 -12.53
CA VAL A 81 3.20 -0.55 -11.68
C VAL A 81 1.89 -1.27 -11.36
N HIS A 82 0.75 -0.58 -11.52
CA HIS A 82 -0.58 -1.17 -11.41
C HIS A 82 -1.23 -1.46 -12.77
N LEU A 83 -0.44 -1.51 -13.86
CA LEU A 83 -0.97 -1.95 -15.14
C LEU A 83 -1.51 -3.38 -15.04
N ILE A 84 -2.75 -3.59 -15.46
CA ILE A 84 -3.43 -4.89 -15.51
C ILE A 84 -3.74 -5.17 -16.97
N ASP A 85 -3.29 -6.32 -17.45
CA ASP A 85 -3.62 -6.80 -18.79
C ASP A 85 -5.13 -7.06 -18.89
N GLY A 86 -5.79 -6.36 -19.80
CA GLY A 86 -7.24 -6.47 -20.01
C GLY A 86 -7.68 -7.78 -20.68
N VAL A 87 -6.76 -8.57 -21.23
CA VAL A 87 -7.04 -9.87 -21.86
C VAL A 87 -6.96 -11.00 -20.84
N CYS A 88 -5.88 -11.05 -20.05
CA CYS A 88 -5.64 -12.15 -19.12
C CYS A 88 -5.93 -11.82 -17.65
N MET A 89 -6.29 -10.57 -17.32
CA MET A 89 -6.56 -10.08 -15.96
C MET A 89 -5.40 -10.33 -14.98
N LEU A 90 -4.17 -10.38 -15.49
CA LEU A 90 -2.94 -10.51 -14.70
C LEU A 90 -2.22 -9.16 -14.57
N PRO A 91 -1.41 -8.96 -13.51
CA PRO A 91 -0.52 -7.82 -13.42
C PRO A 91 0.42 -7.78 -14.62
N ALA A 92 0.43 -6.66 -15.34
CA ALA A 92 1.33 -6.36 -16.44
C ALA A 92 2.42 -5.35 -16.04
N GLY A 93 2.22 -4.65 -14.92
CA GLY A 93 3.21 -3.72 -14.36
C GLY A 93 4.41 -4.43 -13.71
N PRO A 94 5.57 -3.76 -13.62
CA PRO A 94 6.74 -4.32 -12.96
C PRO A 94 6.53 -4.51 -11.44
N PRO A 95 7.24 -5.47 -10.82
CA PRO A 95 7.26 -5.62 -9.38
C PRO A 95 7.76 -4.35 -8.69
N HIS A 96 7.12 -4.02 -7.57
CA HIS A 96 7.35 -2.78 -6.83
C HIS A 96 7.15 -3.00 -5.34
N ARG A 97 7.85 -2.21 -4.53
CA ARG A 97 7.76 -2.31 -3.07
C ARG A 97 6.43 -1.75 -2.57
N ALA A 98 5.83 -2.44 -1.61
CA ALA A 98 4.57 -2.07 -0.98
C ALA A 98 4.62 -2.34 0.53
N PHE A 99 3.68 -1.74 1.27
CA PHE A 99 3.50 -2.01 2.69
C PHE A 99 2.02 -2.20 3.05
N SER A 100 1.80 -2.92 4.14
CA SER A 100 0.49 -3.14 4.73
C SER A 100 0.54 -2.95 6.24
N VAL A 101 -0.24 -1.99 6.76
CA VAL A 101 -0.31 -1.65 8.19
C VAL A 101 -1.49 -2.34 8.85
N PHE A 102 -1.25 -2.90 10.03
CA PHE A 102 -2.26 -3.41 10.94
C PHE A 102 -2.15 -2.66 12.27
N LEU A 103 -3.14 -1.83 12.56
CA LEU A 103 -3.21 -1.05 13.80
C LEU A 103 -4.22 -1.69 14.75
N PHE A 104 -3.73 -2.00 15.95
CA PHE A 104 -4.53 -2.57 17.03
C PHE A 104 -4.72 -1.54 18.13
N ASP A 105 -5.90 -1.53 18.73
CA ASP A 105 -6.10 -0.81 20.00
C ASP A 105 -5.65 -1.63 21.21
N GLU A 106 -5.75 -1.03 22.40
CA GLU A 106 -5.37 -1.68 23.67
C GLU A 106 -6.21 -2.93 24.00
N GLN A 107 -7.36 -3.11 23.34
CA GLN A 107 -8.22 -4.28 23.48
C GLN A 107 -7.99 -5.31 22.36
N TRP A 108 -6.89 -5.21 21.60
CA TRP A 108 -6.54 -6.10 20.49
C TRP A 108 -7.57 -6.10 19.35
N ARG A 109 -8.35 -5.03 19.18
CA ARG A 109 -9.25 -4.88 18.04
C ARG A 109 -8.50 -4.27 16.87
N LEU A 110 -8.61 -4.89 15.69
CA LEU A 110 -7.99 -4.41 14.46
C LEU A 110 -8.82 -3.26 13.86
N LEU A 111 -8.15 -2.15 13.54
CA LEU A 111 -8.73 -1.09 12.74
C LEU A 111 -8.80 -1.53 11.26
N VAL A 112 -10.02 -1.71 10.75
CA VAL A 112 -10.29 -2.01 9.33
C VAL A 112 -10.83 -0.79 8.62
N GLN A 113 -10.49 -0.63 7.34
CA GLN A 113 -10.92 0.50 6.50
C GLN A 113 -11.86 0.03 5.40
N LYS A 114 -12.98 0.73 5.20
CA LYS A 114 -13.73 0.66 3.93
C LYS A 114 -13.19 1.73 2.98
N ARG A 115 -12.68 1.30 1.82
CA ARG A 115 -12.07 2.21 0.84
C ARG A 115 -13.09 3.18 0.25
N ALA A 116 -12.66 4.42 0.01
CA ALA A 116 -13.50 5.44 -0.59
C ALA A 116 -13.95 5.05 -2.02
N PRO A 117 -15.15 5.46 -2.45
CA PRO A 117 -15.71 5.09 -3.76
C PRO A 117 -14.91 5.70 -4.93
N ASN A 118 -14.17 6.79 -4.71
CA ASN A 118 -13.34 7.46 -5.71
C ASN A 118 -11.93 6.85 -5.87
N LYS A 119 -11.61 5.75 -5.17
CA LYS A 119 -10.31 5.09 -5.34
C LYS A 119 -10.26 4.40 -6.71
N ILE A 120 -9.21 4.70 -7.48
CA ILE A 120 -8.97 4.13 -8.81
C ILE A 120 -8.89 2.58 -8.78
N LEU A 121 -8.24 2.05 -7.74
CA LEU A 121 -8.12 0.60 -7.53
C LEU A 121 -8.92 0.19 -6.30
N PHE A 122 -9.80 -0.80 -6.47
CA PHE A 122 -10.62 -1.40 -5.42
C PHE A 122 -11.48 -0.41 -4.63
N PRO A 123 -12.38 0.36 -5.29
CA PRO A 123 -13.32 1.21 -4.59
C PRO A 123 -14.26 0.37 -3.71
N GLU A 124 -14.65 0.91 -2.54
CA GLU A 124 -15.59 0.31 -1.58
C GLU A 124 -15.20 -1.04 -0.94
N HIS A 125 -14.02 -1.58 -1.24
CA HIS A 125 -13.56 -2.82 -0.64
C HIS A 125 -13.18 -2.62 0.84
N TRP A 126 -13.48 -3.61 1.68
CA TRP A 126 -12.99 -3.67 3.04
C TRP A 126 -11.57 -4.21 3.05
N ALA A 127 -10.64 -3.49 3.67
CA ALA A 127 -9.24 -3.85 3.77
C ALA A 127 -8.73 -3.67 5.21
N ASN A 128 -7.48 -4.07 5.45
CA ASN A 128 -6.75 -3.74 6.67
C ASN A 128 -6.58 -2.22 6.83
N THR A 129 -5.87 -1.80 7.88
CA THR A 129 -5.81 -0.41 8.32
C THR A 129 -5.36 0.56 7.22
N CYS A 130 -4.23 0.30 6.57
CA CYS A 130 -3.69 1.14 5.51
C CYS A 130 -2.70 0.37 4.64
N CYS A 131 -2.79 0.52 3.32
CA CYS A 131 -1.84 -0.05 2.37
C CYS A 131 -1.37 1.01 1.37
N SER A 132 -0.08 1.03 1.09
CA SER A 132 0.48 1.91 0.06
C SER A 132 1.89 1.49 -0.34
N HIS A 133 2.63 2.42 -0.94
CA HIS A 133 4.00 2.22 -1.41
C HIS A 133 4.92 3.25 -0.77
N PRO A 134 6.15 2.86 -0.41
CA PRO A 134 7.23 3.83 -0.27
C PRO A 134 7.51 4.49 -1.62
N LEU A 135 7.85 5.77 -1.58
CA LEU A 135 8.19 6.55 -2.77
C LEU A 135 9.71 6.54 -3.00
N ALA A 136 10.10 6.61 -4.28
CA ALA A 136 11.50 6.77 -4.65
C ALA A 136 12.07 8.09 -4.12
N ASP A 137 13.39 8.15 -3.90
CA ASP A 137 14.02 9.39 -3.42
C ASP A 137 13.85 10.53 -4.42
N GLY A 138 13.47 11.71 -3.91
CA GLY A 138 13.20 12.88 -4.76
C GLY A 138 11.83 12.84 -5.45
N ALA A 139 11.03 11.78 -5.23
CA ALA A 139 9.63 11.77 -5.63
C ALA A 139 8.84 12.87 -4.92
N THR A 140 7.75 13.30 -5.54
CA THR A 140 6.83 14.27 -4.96
C THR A 140 5.56 13.59 -4.48
N PHE A 141 5.03 14.08 -3.37
CA PHE A 141 3.74 13.69 -2.82
C PHE A 141 2.94 14.96 -2.53
N LEU A 142 1.78 15.11 -3.18
CA LEU A 142 0.96 16.33 -3.12
C LEU A 142 1.77 17.62 -3.40
N GLY A 143 2.74 17.54 -4.31
CA GLY A 143 3.60 18.67 -4.71
C GLY A 143 4.78 18.96 -3.78
N ALA A 144 4.95 18.21 -2.68
CA ALA A 144 6.11 18.32 -1.79
C ALA A 144 7.10 17.17 -2.03
N PRO A 145 8.42 17.43 -2.04
CA PRO A 145 9.41 16.37 -2.15
C PRO A 145 9.39 15.46 -0.92
N ILE A 146 9.56 14.16 -1.16
CA ILE A 146 9.71 13.12 -0.14
C ILE A 146 11.15 12.62 -0.17
N CYS A 147 11.72 12.38 1.01
CA CYS A 147 13.07 11.88 1.17
C CYS A 147 13.13 10.76 2.21
N GLY A 148 14.02 9.79 1.97
CA GLY A 148 14.32 8.73 2.93
C GLY A 148 13.27 7.62 2.98
N GLU A 149 12.31 7.58 2.05
CA GLU A 149 11.41 6.43 1.88
C GLU A 149 12.04 5.27 1.11
N ALA A 150 13.14 5.53 0.40
CA ALA A 150 13.94 4.50 -0.23
C ALA A 150 14.89 3.77 0.74
N ASP A 151 15.00 4.22 1.99
CA ASP A 151 15.90 3.68 3.02
C ASP A 151 15.39 2.38 3.66
N GLY A 152 15.23 1.34 2.84
CA GLY A 152 14.85 -0.01 3.27
C GLY A 152 13.67 -0.03 4.25
N HIS A 153 13.84 -0.72 5.37
CA HIS A 153 12.82 -0.86 6.41
C HIS A 153 12.37 0.48 7.01
N HIS A 154 13.32 1.37 7.33
CA HIS A 154 13.02 2.68 7.91
C HIS A 154 12.24 3.56 6.93
N GLY A 155 12.57 3.48 5.64
CA GLY A 155 11.84 4.17 4.59
C GLY A 155 10.40 3.70 4.44
N VAL A 156 10.17 2.39 4.58
CA VAL A 156 8.81 1.84 4.57
C VAL A 156 7.99 2.30 5.78
N ILE A 157 8.59 2.37 6.97
CA ILE A 157 7.94 2.94 8.16
C ILE A 157 7.56 4.41 7.94
N ARG A 158 8.46 5.22 7.38
CA ARG A 158 8.17 6.63 7.06
C ARG A 158 7.02 6.77 6.08
N ALA A 159 7.00 5.92 5.04
CA ALA A 159 5.91 5.86 4.08
C ALA A 159 4.57 5.49 4.74
N ALA A 160 4.59 4.51 5.64
CA ALA A 160 3.42 4.10 6.40
C ALA A 160 2.88 5.24 7.29
N ARG A 161 3.75 5.91 8.04
CA ARG A 161 3.39 7.07 8.88
C ARG A 161 2.80 8.21 8.04
N ARG A 162 3.39 8.53 6.89
CA ARG A 162 2.83 9.52 5.94
C ARG A 162 1.42 9.13 5.49
N LYS A 163 1.21 7.85 5.14
CA LYS A 163 -0.06 7.36 4.60
C LYS A 163 -1.15 7.20 5.66
N LEU A 164 -0.81 6.82 6.89
CA LEU A 164 -1.73 6.84 8.03
C LEU A 164 -2.25 8.26 8.29
N ARG A 165 -1.35 9.27 8.26
CA ARG A 165 -1.75 10.68 8.37
C ARG A 165 -2.65 11.12 7.24
N GLN A 166 -2.33 10.74 6.00
CA GLN A 166 -3.11 11.14 4.83
C GLN A 166 -4.49 10.48 4.77
N GLU A 167 -4.59 9.17 5.04
CA GLU A 167 -5.83 8.41 4.84
C GLU A 167 -6.74 8.39 6.06
N LEU A 168 -6.17 8.43 7.27
CA LEU A 168 -6.90 8.29 8.53
C LEU A 168 -6.80 9.53 9.43
N GLY A 169 -6.00 10.54 9.05
CA GLY A 169 -5.79 11.74 9.87
C GLY A 169 -4.96 11.48 11.13
N ILE A 170 -4.33 10.31 11.26
CA ILE A 170 -3.53 9.95 12.43
C ILE A 170 -2.22 10.76 12.41
N ALA A 171 -2.00 11.56 13.44
CA ALA A 171 -0.79 12.35 13.57
C ALA A 171 0.47 11.46 13.55
N THR A 172 1.52 11.90 12.89
CA THR A 172 2.78 11.16 12.77
C THR A 172 3.42 10.90 14.13
N GLU A 173 3.16 11.77 15.09
CA GLU A 173 3.65 11.71 16.47
C GLU A 173 2.91 10.66 17.29
N ALA A 174 1.68 10.29 16.90
CA ALA A 174 0.90 9.25 17.56
C ALA A 174 1.36 7.83 17.17
N VAL A 175 2.18 7.69 16.13
CA VAL A 175 2.71 6.42 15.64
C VAL A 175 4.21 6.56 15.43
N PRO A 176 5.01 6.45 16.51
CA PRO A 176 6.46 6.66 16.43
C PRO A 176 7.14 5.47 15.71
N GLU A 177 8.35 5.65 15.18
CA GLU A 177 8.98 4.61 14.33
C GLU A 177 9.26 3.31 15.10
N GLU A 178 9.55 3.41 16.38
CA GLU A 178 9.76 2.29 17.31
C GLU A 178 8.51 1.44 17.57
N SER A 179 7.33 1.89 17.15
CA SER A 179 6.07 1.15 17.32
C SER A 179 5.81 0.08 16.25
N PHE A 180 6.69 -0.02 15.24
CA PHE A 180 6.55 -0.87 14.05
C PHE A 180 7.44 -2.11 14.07
#